data_AF-A0A2D4IWG0-F1
#
_entry.id   AF-A0A2D4IWG0-F1
#
_cell.length_a   1.000
_cell.length_b   1.000
_cell.length_c   1.000
_cell.angle_alpha   90.00
_cell.angle_beta   90.00
_cell.angle_gamma   90.00
#
_symmetry.space_group_name_H-M   'P 1'
#
loop_
_entity.id
_entity.type
_entity.pdbx_description
1 polymer ?
#
loop_
_entity_poly.entity_id
_entity_poly.type
_entity_poly.pdbx_seq_one_letter_code
_entity_poly.pdbx_strand_id
1 'polypeptide(L)'
;RAQGGLEASFLSPAEQQQREEEEEEGERGWSQSLRNTPTPSFKDSSGPTRKMPPTSSAMDFFQLFVPDNVLKNMVIQTNMYAKKYQERFGSDEAWMDVNLIEIKAFLAYMISTSTHHCESVLSIWSSGFYSNKSIALIMTQARFEKILKYFHIVAFRSSQTTHGLYKIQPFLDSLQHSFDSAFKPSQTQVLHEPLIDEDPVFIATCTERELRKRKKTEIQSLGTPVFINRFYMPDLCPSERK
;
A
#
# COMPACT_ATOMS: atom_id res chain seq x y z
N ARG A 1 -69.69 -35.57 -3.79
CA ARG A 1 -69.34 -34.42 -4.66
C ARG A 1 -68.50 -33.45 -3.83
N ALA A 2 -67.19 -33.67 -3.78
CA ALA A 2 -66.25 -32.73 -3.19
C ALA A 2 -65.77 -31.80 -4.32
N GLN A 3 -65.95 -30.49 -4.17
CA GLN A 3 -65.36 -29.50 -5.06
C GLN A 3 -64.32 -28.74 -4.23
N GLY A 4 -63.06 -28.92 -4.59
CA GLY A 4 -61.96 -28.08 -4.11
C GLY A 4 -62.03 -26.72 -4.78
N GLY A 5 -61.89 -25.67 -3.99
CA GLY A 5 -61.63 -24.32 -4.46
C GLY A 5 -60.13 -24.06 -4.38
N LEU A 6 -59.51 -23.75 -5.51
CA LEU A 6 -58.17 -23.16 -5.56
C LEU A 6 -58.28 -21.69 -5.13
N GLU A 7 -57.70 -21.33 -3.99
CA GLU A 7 -57.38 -19.92 -3.71
C GLU A 7 -56.18 -19.52 -4.56
N ALA A 8 -56.41 -18.62 -5.51
CA ALA A 8 -55.32 -17.90 -6.16
C ALA A 8 -54.77 -16.88 -5.16
N SER A 9 -53.55 -17.11 -4.68
CA SER A 9 -52.80 -16.17 -3.86
C SER A 9 -52.48 -14.92 -4.68
N PHE A 10 -53.17 -13.81 -4.41
CA PHE A 10 -52.85 -12.50 -4.97
C PHE A 10 -51.56 -12.01 -4.31
N LEU A 11 -50.49 -11.89 -5.11
CA LEU A 11 -49.23 -11.30 -4.68
C LEU A 11 -49.43 -9.81 -4.36
N SER A 12 -48.77 -9.33 -3.32
CA SER A 12 -48.72 -7.91 -2.95
C SER A 12 -48.08 -7.09 -4.08
N PRO A 13 -48.47 -5.81 -4.27
CA PRO A 13 -47.81 -4.91 -5.22
C PRO A 13 -46.28 -4.84 -5.04
N ALA A 14 -45.79 -4.98 -3.80
CA ALA A 14 -44.36 -5.00 -3.51
C ALA A 14 -43.67 -6.30 -3.98
N GLU A 15 -44.37 -7.43 -3.91
CA GLU A 15 -43.88 -8.74 -4.39
C GLU A 15 -43.94 -8.85 -5.91
N GLN A 16 -44.87 -8.13 -6.55
CA GLN A 16 -44.91 -7.98 -8.01
C GLN A 16 -43.74 -7.12 -8.50
N GLN A 17 -43.45 -6.02 -7.80
CA GLN A 17 -42.36 -5.13 -8.15
C GLN A 17 -40.97 -5.77 -7.95
N GLN A 18 -40.80 -6.56 -6.87
CA GLN A 18 -39.59 -7.36 -6.67
C GLN A 18 -39.40 -8.45 -7.75
N ARG A 19 -40.50 -9.10 -8.16
CA ARG A 19 -40.45 -10.13 -9.21
C ARG A 19 -40.16 -9.54 -10.59
N GLU A 20 -40.70 -8.35 -10.89
CA GLU A 20 -40.38 -7.61 -12.11
C GLU A 20 -38.91 -7.14 -12.11
N GLU A 21 -38.37 -6.70 -10.97
CA GLU A 21 -36.94 -6.37 -10.83
C GLU A 21 -36.03 -7.61 -10.97
N GLU A 22 -36.42 -8.76 -10.40
CA GLU A 22 -35.70 -10.05 -10.52
C GLU A 22 -35.78 -10.63 -11.95
N GLU A 23 -36.92 -10.50 -12.64
CA GLU A 23 -37.08 -10.90 -14.05
C GLU A 23 -36.28 -9.98 -14.99
N GLU A 24 -36.23 -8.67 -14.71
CA GLU A 24 -35.36 -7.74 -15.44
C GLU A 24 -33.87 -8.03 -15.22
N GLU A 25 -33.45 -8.43 -14.01
CA GLU A 25 -32.08 -8.86 -13.74
C GLU A 25 -31.73 -10.17 -14.48
N GLY A 26 -32.68 -11.11 -14.57
CA GLY A 26 -32.52 -12.36 -15.32
C GLY A 26 -32.33 -12.18 -16.84
N GLU A 27 -32.83 -11.08 -17.40
CA GLU A 27 -32.65 -10.71 -18.82
C GLU A 27 -31.47 -9.76 -19.09
N ARG A 28 -30.66 -9.39 -18.09
CA ARG A 28 -29.47 -8.51 -18.28
C ARG A 28 -28.25 -9.26 -18.83
N GLY A 29 -28.45 -10.00 -19.91
CA GLY A 29 -27.36 -10.47 -20.76
C GLY A 29 -26.79 -9.33 -21.62
N TRP A 30 -25.52 -9.47 -22.03
CA TRP A 30 -24.93 -8.58 -23.03
C TRP A 30 -25.75 -8.66 -24.33
N SER A 31 -26.23 -7.52 -24.83
CA SER A 31 -27.02 -7.42 -26.06
C SER A 31 -26.27 -6.61 -27.13
N GLN A 32 -26.42 -6.98 -28.40
CA GLN A 32 -25.84 -6.22 -29.52
C GLN A 32 -26.60 -4.92 -29.82
N SER A 33 -27.77 -4.72 -29.23
CA SER A 33 -28.58 -3.51 -29.40
C SER A 33 -28.31 -2.52 -28.27
N LEU A 34 -27.97 -1.28 -28.63
CA LEU A 34 -27.80 -0.19 -27.67
C LEU A 34 -29.17 0.26 -27.16
N ARG A 35 -29.37 0.21 -25.83
CA ARG A 35 -30.54 0.80 -25.16
C ARG A 35 -30.12 2.14 -24.56
N ASN A 36 -30.84 3.22 -24.87
CA ASN A 36 -30.64 4.51 -24.21
C ASN A 36 -31.31 4.47 -22.83
N THR A 37 -30.56 4.10 -21.81
CA THR A 37 -30.99 4.22 -20.41
C THR A 37 -30.60 5.59 -19.85
N PRO A 38 -31.54 6.34 -19.24
CA PRO A 38 -31.21 7.61 -18.60
C PRO A 38 -30.25 7.37 -17.44
N THR A 39 -29.23 8.23 -17.30
CA THR A 39 -28.33 8.16 -16.15
C THR A 39 -29.11 8.44 -14.87
N PRO A 40 -29.01 7.60 -13.83
CA PRO A 40 -29.69 7.86 -12.57
C PRO A 40 -29.23 9.20 -11.97
N SER A 41 -30.19 9.93 -11.37
CA SER A 41 -29.91 11.19 -10.68
C SER A 41 -29.11 10.93 -9.41
N PHE A 42 -27.90 11.50 -9.33
CA PHE A 42 -27.07 11.43 -8.13
C PHE A 42 -27.52 12.46 -7.11
N LYS A 43 -27.95 12.00 -5.94
CA LYS A 43 -28.46 12.85 -4.84
C LYS A 43 -27.59 12.80 -3.59
N ASP A 44 -26.55 11.97 -3.59
CA ASP A 44 -25.69 11.78 -2.44
C ASP A 44 -24.68 12.92 -2.27
N SER A 45 -24.25 13.13 -1.02
CA SER A 45 -23.17 14.05 -0.70
C SER A 45 -21.82 13.47 -1.13
N SER A 46 -20.98 14.27 -1.80
CA SER A 46 -19.59 13.93 -2.10
C SER A 46 -18.60 14.71 -1.24
N GLY A 47 -17.36 14.23 -1.19
CA GLY A 47 -16.26 14.90 -0.50
C GLY A 47 -15.88 14.27 0.84
N PRO A 48 -15.06 14.97 1.65
CA PRO A 48 -14.61 14.47 2.95
C PRO A 48 -15.78 14.16 3.88
N THR A 49 -15.72 13.01 4.55
CA THR A 49 -16.76 12.57 5.50
C THR A 49 -16.68 13.30 6.85
N ARG A 50 -15.52 13.90 7.15
CA ARG A 50 -15.25 14.61 8.41
C ARG A 50 -14.67 16.00 8.14
N LYS A 51 -15.14 16.99 8.89
CA LYS A 51 -14.49 18.30 8.99
C LYS A 51 -13.38 18.25 10.03
N MET A 52 -12.16 18.58 9.63
CA MET A 52 -11.02 18.69 10.53
C MET A 52 -11.00 20.04 11.23
N PRO A 53 -10.57 20.11 12.52
CA PRO A 53 -10.32 21.37 13.19
C PRO A 53 -9.37 22.29 12.42
N PRO A 54 -9.52 23.63 12.48
CA PRO A 54 -8.56 24.55 11.86
C PRO A 54 -7.13 24.42 12.40
N THR A 55 -6.97 23.86 13.59
CA THR A 55 -5.68 23.60 14.24
C THR A 55 -5.04 22.26 13.81
N SER A 56 -5.68 21.49 12.93
CA SER A 56 -5.15 20.20 12.48
C SER A 56 -3.87 20.36 11.67
N SER A 57 -2.87 19.59 12.05
CA SER A 57 -1.58 19.46 11.38
C SER A 57 -1.66 18.50 10.19
N ALA A 58 -0.65 18.53 9.31
CA ALA A 58 -0.51 17.55 8.24
C ALA A 58 -0.49 16.09 8.75
N MET A 59 0.04 15.87 9.97
CA MET A 59 0.05 14.56 10.61
C MET A 59 -1.38 14.08 10.95
N ASP A 60 -2.27 14.98 11.39
CA ASP A 60 -3.66 14.64 11.72
C ASP A 60 -4.43 14.19 10.48
N PHE A 61 -4.12 14.77 9.31
CA PHE A 61 -4.65 14.33 8.03
C PHE A 61 -4.02 13.00 7.59
N PHE A 62 -2.71 12.82 7.75
CA PHE A 62 -2.04 11.55 7.42
C PHE A 62 -2.61 10.37 8.23
N GLN A 63 -2.86 10.57 9.52
CA GLN A 63 -3.40 9.54 10.40
C GLN A 63 -4.85 9.16 10.11
N LEU A 64 -5.57 9.90 9.25
CA LEU A 64 -6.85 9.44 8.69
C LEU A 64 -6.66 8.21 7.80
N PHE A 65 -5.55 8.14 7.08
CA PHE A 65 -5.27 7.12 6.08
C PHE A 65 -4.31 6.04 6.59
N VAL A 66 -3.40 6.40 7.48
CA VAL A 66 -2.45 5.48 8.11
C VAL A 66 -2.59 5.58 9.62
N PRO A 67 -3.57 4.87 10.22
CA PRO A 67 -3.86 5.02 11.63
C PRO A 67 -2.79 4.35 12.51
N ASP A 68 -2.72 4.77 13.78
CA ASP A 68 -1.65 4.34 14.69
C ASP A 68 -1.63 2.82 14.95
N ASN A 69 -2.75 2.11 14.80
CA ASN A 69 -2.79 0.66 14.91
C ASN A 69 -1.98 -0.03 13.79
N VAL A 70 -2.02 0.48 12.57
CA VAL A 70 -1.22 0.01 11.43
C VAL A 70 0.25 0.19 11.73
N LEU A 71 0.63 1.38 12.19
CA LEU A 71 2.02 1.70 12.52
C LEU A 71 2.54 0.84 13.69
N LYS A 72 1.71 0.60 14.71
CA LYS A 72 2.04 -0.32 15.80
C LYS A 72 2.21 -1.75 15.30
N ASN A 73 1.42 -2.19 14.33
CA ASN A 73 1.63 -3.51 13.72
C ASN A 73 2.97 -3.57 12.96
N MET A 74 3.34 -2.52 12.21
CA MET A 74 4.65 -2.44 11.55
C MET A 74 5.81 -2.53 12.55
N VAL A 75 5.69 -1.90 13.73
CA VAL A 75 6.67 -2.04 14.82
C VAL A 75 6.83 -3.51 15.24
N ILE A 76 5.70 -4.18 15.55
CA ILE A 76 5.70 -5.58 16.00
C ILE A 76 6.35 -6.48 14.93
N GLN A 77 5.93 -6.32 13.68
CA GLN A 77 6.36 -7.18 12.57
C GLN A 77 7.85 -6.95 12.24
N THR A 78 8.32 -5.71 12.28
CA THR A 78 9.74 -5.38 12.10
C THR A 78 10.61 -5.99 13.20
N ASN A 79 10.25 -5.83 14.47
CA ASN A 79 11.01 -6.41 15.59
C ASN A 79 11.00 -7.94 15.56
N MET A 80 9.83 -8.53 15.25
CA MET A 80 9.68 -9.97 15.13
C MET A 80 10.53 -10.54 14.00
N TYR A 81 10.58 -9.87 12.84
CA TYR A 81 11.46 -10.26 11.75
C TYR A 81 12.94 -10.14 12.14
N ALA A 82 13.35 -9.02 12.76
CA ALA A 82 14.73 -8.80 13.17
C ALA A 82 15.23 -9.88 14.13
N LYS A 83 14.41 -10.26 15.11
CA LYS A 83 14.71 -11.37 16.02
C LYS A 83 14.90 -12.68 15.24
N LYS A 84 13.96 -13.02 14.35
CA LYS A 84 14.02 -14.29 13.61
C LYS A 84 15.18 -14.36 12.63
N TYR A 85 15.50 -13.25 12.00
CA TYR A 85 16.67 -13.13 11.13
C TYR A 85 17.95 -13.39 11.90
N GLN A 86 18.09 -12.81 13.10
CA GLN A 86 19.29 -12.98 13.91
C GLN A 86 19.45 -14.42 14.43
N GLU A 87 18.36 -15.07 14.82
CA GLU A 87 18.36 -16.51 15.19
C GLU A 87 18.91 -17.40 14.07
N ARG A 88 18.70 -17.01 12.81
CA ARG A 88 19.03 -17.83 11.64
C ARG A 88 20.37 -17.49 11.00
N PHE A 89 20.73 -16.22 10.95
CA PHE A 89 21.85 -15.72 10.16
C PHE A 89 22.97 -15.09 10.99
N GLY A 90 22.85 -15.12 12.32
CA GLY A 90 23.82 -14.56 13.25
C GLY A 90 23.34 -13.28 13.91
N SER A 91 23.94 -12.95 15.06
CA SER A 91 23.58 -11.78 15.86
C SER A 91 23.98 -10.47 15.16
N ASP A 92 23.10 -9.47 15.27
CA ASP A 92 23.38 -8.09 14.89
C ASP A 92 23.32 -7.25 16.17
N GLU A 93 24.46 -7.15 16.89
CA GLU A 93 24.54 -6.48 18.20
C GLU A 93 24.16 -5.00 18.15
N ALA A 94 24.19 -4.39 16.95
CA ALA A 94 23.75 -3.01 16.74
C ALA A 94 22.22 -2.89 16.56
N TRP A 95 21.48 -4.00 16.49
CA TRP A 95 20.02 -3.98 16.46
C TRP A 95 19.45 -3.67 17.84
N MET A 96 18.58 -2.67 17.87
CA MET A 96 17.65 -2.40 18.97
C MET A 96 16.23 -2.41 18.41
N ASP A 97 15.29 -2.93 19.16
CA ASP A 97 13.89 -2.95 18.75
C ASP A 97 13.40 -1.54 18.42
N VAL A 98 12.69 -1.41 17.30
CA VAL A 98 12.06 -0.15 16.91
C VAL A 98 10.84 0.12 17.77
N ASN A 99 10.52 1.40 17.90
CA ASN A 99 9.29 1.87 18.51
C ASN A 99 8.43 2.67 17.51
N LEU A 100 7.25 3.10 17.95
CA LEU A 100 6.29 3.83 17.12
C LEU A 100 6.87 5.16 16.58
N ILE A 101 7.69 5.86 17.38
CA ILE A 101 8.31 7.12 16.98
C ILE A 101 9.32 6.86 15.86
N GLU A 102 10.13 5.81 15.98
CA GLU A 102 11.10 5.44 14.96
C GLU A 102 10.44 4.97 13.65
N ILE A 103 9.35 4.21 13.70
CA ILE A 103 8.61 3.83 12.49
C ILE A 103 7.95 5.05 11.83
N LYS A 104 7.39 5.99 12.61
CA LYS A 104 6.86 7.26 12.08
C LYS A 104 7.96 8.08 11.41
N ALA A 105 9.12 8.20 12.06
CA ALA A 105 10.26 8.88 11.49
C ALA A 105 10.73 8.19 10.20
N PHE A 106 10.94 6.87 10.22
CA PHE A 106 11.32 6.04 9.07
C PHE A 106 10.41 6.28 7.86
N LEU A 107 9.09 6.23 8.03
CA LEU A 107 8.13 6.49 6.95
C LEU A 107 8.18 7.95 6.48
N ALA A 108 8.37 8.91 7.39
CA ALA A 108 8.56 10.31 7.03
C ALA A 108 9.82 10.51 6.17
N TYR A 109 10.92 9.80 6.43
CA TYR A 109 12.10 9.80 5.54
C TYR A 109 11.72 9.29 4.15
N MET A 110 11.06 8.14 4.05
CA MET A 110 10.66 7.55 2.77
C MET A 110 9.78 8.50 1.96
N ILE A 111 8.78 9.13 2.60
CA ILE A 111 7.91 10.12 1.95
C ILE A 111 8.70 11.37 1.56
N SER A 112 9.65 11.83 2.38
CA SER A 112 10.44 13.03 2.04
C SER A 112 11.24 12.84 0.74
N THR A 113 11.67 11.61 0.44
CA THR A 113 12.40 11.32 -0.80
C THR A 113 11.54 11.34 -2.05
N SER A 114 10.21 11.20 -1.96
CA SER A 114 9.35 11.33 -3.14
C SER A 114 9.13 12.78 -3.55
N THR A 115 9.38 13.73 -2.65
CA THR A 115 9.17 15.17 -2.88
C THR A 115 10.40 15.89 -3.44
N HIS A 116 11.58 15.29 -3.32
CA HIS A 116 12.84 15.85 -3.81
C HIS A 116 13.47 14.82 -4.74
N HIS A 117 13.73 15.15 -6.01
CA HIS A 117 14.44 14.28 -6.95
C HIS A 117 15.84 13.96 -6.43
N CYS A 118 15.94 12.96 -5.57
CA CYS A 118 17.17 12.57 -4.94
C CYS A 118 17.58 11.19 -5.44
N GLU A 119 18.83 11.06 -5.88
CA GLU A 119 19.36 9.79 -6.40
C GLU A 119 19.43 8.69 -5.32
N SER A 120 19.38 9.06 -4.03
CA SER A 120 19.41 8.11 -2.91
C SER A 120 18.78 8.72 -1.64
N VAL A 121 18.03 7.93 -0.87
CA VAL A 121 17.58 8.34 0.48
C VAL A 121 18.73 8.74 1.39
N LEU A 122 19.91 8.15 1.19
CA LEU A 122 21.07 8.38 2.05
C LEU A 122 21.63 9.80 1.88
N SER A 123 21.31 10.48 0.78
CA SER A 123 21.75 11.87 0.56
C SER A 123 21.22 12.83 1.61
N ILE A 124 20.14 12.48 2.33
CA ILE A 124 19.62 13.24 3.48
C ILE A 124 20.72 13.52 4.52
N TRP A 125 21.60 12.54 4.77
CA TRP A 125 22.71 12.64 5.72
C TRP A 125 24.03 13.09 5.08
N SER A 126 24.05 13.34 3.77
CA SER A 126 25.24 13.82 3.07
C SER A 126 25.48 15.32 3.28
N SER A 127 26.59 15.83 2.77
CA SER A 127 26.81 17.28 2.60
C SER A 127 26.38 17.68 1.18
N GLY A 128 25.43 18.60 1.04
CA GLY A 128 25.09 19.17 -0.28
C GLY A 128 23.61 19.55 -0.45
N PHE A 129 23.22 19.79 -1.71
CA PHE A 129 21.88 20.26 -2.08
C PHE A 129 20.75 19.30 -1.65
N TYR A 130 21.02 17.99 -1.69
CA TYR A 130 20.06 16.95 -1.30
C TYR A 130 20.13 16.57 0.19
N SER A 131 20.95 17.25 0.98
CA SER A 131 21.00 17.07 2.42
C SER A 131 19.79 17.71 3.10
N ASN A 132 19.29 17.09 4.16
CA ASN A 132 18.23 17.67 4.97
C ASN A 132 18.59 17.53 6.44
N LYS A 133 19.21 18.58 6.99
CA LYS A 133 19.69 18.58 8.38
C LYS A 133 18.56 18.43 9.39
N SER A 134 17.41 19.06 9.15
CA SER A 134 16.24 18.97 10.04
C SER A 134 15.75 17.53 10.15
N ILE A 135 15.74 16.81 9.03
CA ILE A 135 15.37 15.41 8.96
C ILE A 135 16.51 14.52 9.52
N ALA A 136 17.77 14.78 9.21
CA ALA A 136 18.92 14.02 9.70
C ALA A 136 19.12 14.08 11.24
N LEU A 137 18.57 15.09 11.91
CA LEU A 137 18.59 15.22 13.38
C LEU A 137 17.64 14.23 14.08
N ILE A 138 16.63 13.69 13.39
CA ILE A 138 15.61 12.83 14.02
C ILE A 138 16.12 11.39 14.17
N MET A 139 16.92 10.91 13.23
CA MET A 139 17.45 9.55 13.18
C MET A 139 18.79 9.57 12.44
N THR A 140 19.77 8.81 12.93
CA THR A 140 21.07 8.68 12.28
C THR A 140 20.98 7.81 11.03
N GLN A 141 21.88 8.02 10.07
CA GLN A 141 21.95 7.20 8.86
C GLN A 141 22.09 5.71 9.20
N ALA A 142 22.99 5.37 10.13
CA ALA A 142 23.22 3.98 10.54
C ALA A 142 21.96 3.33 11.13
N ARG A 143 21.15 4.09 11.90
CA ARG A 143 19.88 3.59 12.43
C ARG A 143 18.85 3.41 11.33
N PHE A 144 18.72 4.37 10.41
CA PHE A 144 17.83 4.26 9.25
C PHE A 144 18.13 3.03 8.39
N GLU A 145 19.40 2.83 8.03
CA GLU A 145 19.85 1.66 7.24
C GLU A 145 19.53 0.35 7.96
N LYS A 146 19.70 0.32 9.29
CA LYS A 146 19.36 -0.83 10.10
C LYS A 146 17.85 -1.12 10.11
N ILE A 147 17.02 -0.09 10.25
CA ILE A 147 15.56 -0.23 10.17
C ILE A 147 15.17 -0.70 8.77
N LEU A 148 15.74 -0.12 7.71
CA LEU A 148 15.46 -0.53 6.33
C LEU A 148 15.76 -2.01 6.08
N LYS A 149 16.86 -2.54 6.64
CA LYS A 149 17.22 -3.96 6.56
C LYS A 149 16.14 -4.88 7.14
N TYR A 150 15.49 -4.47 8.22
CA TYR A 150 14.56 -5.32 8.97
C TYR A 150 13.08 -4.97 8.80
N PHE A 151 12.75 -3.84 8.18
CA PHE A 151 11.38 -3.34 8.05
C PHE A 151 10.47 -4.36 7.36
N HIS A 152 9.41 -4.76 8.06
CA HIS A 152 8.40 -5.68 7.55
C HIS A 152 7.00 -5.22 7.97
N ILE A 153 6.06 -5.24 7.03
CA ILE A 153 4.63 -5.07 7.30
C ILE A 153 4.02 -6.40 7.77
N VAL A 154 4.45 -7.50 7.17
CA VAL A 154 4.15 -8.87 7.61
C VAL A 154 5.45 -9.66 7.59
N ALA A 155 5.90 -10.12 8.76
CA ALA A 155 7.15 -10.85 8.89
C ALA A 155 7.02 -12.31 8.42
N PHE A 156 5.86 -12.93 8.67
CA PHE A 156 5.64 -14.34 8.34
C PHE A 156 4.30 -14.55 7.66
N ARG A 157 4.32 -15.41 6.64
CA ARG A 157 3.12 -15.84 5.93
C ARG A 157 2.23 -16.67 6.86
N SER A 158 0.94 -16.35 6.91
CA SER A 158 -0.06 -17.23 7.52
C SER A 158 -0.30 -18.43 6.62
N SER A 159 -0.53 -19.60 7.20
CA SER A 159 -0.88 -20.83 6.46
C SER A 159 -2.16 -20.67 5.62
N GLN A 160 -3.00 -19.69 5.95
CA GLN A 160 -4.26 -19.42 5.27
C GLN A 160 -4.13 -18.48 4.07
N THR A 161 -2.97 -17.82 3.87
CA THR A 161 -2.83 -16.80 2.82
C THR A 161 -2.25 -17.37 1.53
N THR A 162 -3.05 -17.37 0.47
CA THR A 162 -2.67 -17.88 -0.86
C THR A 162 -2.20 -16.79 -1.82
N HIS A 163 -2.59 -15.53 -1.59
CA HIS A 163 -2.31 -14.40 -2.49
C HIS A 163 -0.86 -13.90 -2.43
N GLY A 164 -0.30 -13.50 -3.57
CA GLY A 164 1.10 -13.07 -3.72
C GLY A 164 1.47 -11.79 -2.97
N LEU A 165 0.50 -10.92 -2.68
CA LEU A 165 0.71 -9.64 -1.99
C LEU A 165 0.66 -9.73 -0.45
N TYR A 166 0.66 -10.93 0.12
CA TYR A 166 0.49 -11.14 1.56
C TYR A 166 1.43 -10.32 2.45
N LYS A 167 2.65 -10.01 1.97
CA LYS A 167 3.65 -9.22 2.70
C LYS A 167 3.16 -7.80 3.02
N ILE A 168 2.24 -7.26 2.22
CA ILE A 168 1.72 -5.88 2.34
C ILE A 168 0.20 -5.83 2.47
N GLN A 169 -0.52 -6.94 2.25
CA GLN A 169 -1.98 -6.97 2.20
C GLN A 169 -2.66 -6.29 3.40
N PRO A 170 -2.25 -6.51 4.67
CA PRO A 170 -2.92 -5.85 5.81
C PRO A 170 -2.79 -4.32 5.78
N PHE A 171 -1.74 -3.79 5.16
CA PHE A 171 -1.58 -2.36 4.96
C PHE A 171 -2.51 -1.85 3.85
N LEU A 172 -2.62 -2.59 2.73
CA LEU A 172 -3.54 -2.26 1.65
C LEU A 172 -5.00 -2.29 2.12
N ASP A 173 -5.39 -3.30 2.90
CA ASP A 173 -6.74 -3.41 3.45
C ASP A 173 -7.07 -2.23 4.37
N SER A 174 -6.11 -1.84 5.22
CA SER A 174 -6.29 -0.68 6.09
C SER A 174 -6.37 0.63 5.31
N LEU A 175 -5.58 0.78 4.24
CA LEU A 175 -5.65 1.96 3.37
C LEU A 175 -7.03 2.04 2.69
N GLN A 176 -7.49 0.94 2.09
CA GLN A 176 -8.79 0.85 1.43
C GLN A 176 -9.90 1.27 2.40
N HIS A 177 -9.93 0.66 3.58
CA HIS A 177 -10.91 1.01 4.61
C HIS A 177 -10.84 2.49 5.02
N SER A 178 -9.63 3.05 5.10
CA SER A 178 -9.44 4.45 5.47
C SER A 178 -9.89 5.41 4.36
N PHE A 179 -9.64 5.07 3.08
CA PHE A 179 -10.15 5.85 1.95
C PHE A 179 -11.67 5.85 1.90
N ASP A 180 -12.29 4.67 2.02
CA ASP A 180 -13.75 4.51 1.99
C ASP A 180 -14.44 5.25 3.14
N SER A 181 -13.81 5.27 4.31
CA SER A 181 -14.35 5.97 5.49
C SER A 181 -14.08 7.47 5.49
N ALA A 182 -13.00 7.95 4.86
CA ALA A 182 -12.59 9.35 4.89
C ALA A 182 -13.20 10.20 3.76
N PHE A 183 -13.60 9.59 2.64
CA PHE A 183 -14.03 10.33 1.45
C PHE A 183 -15.17 9.64 0.69
N LYS A 184 -16.19 10.40 0.32
CA LYS A 184 -17.28 9.95 -0.56
C LYS A 184 -17.02 10.38 -2.00
N PRO A 185 -16.90 9.45 -2.96
CA PRO A 185 -16.74 9.78 -4.37
C PRO A 185 -17.90 10.64 -4.92
N SER A 186 -17.63 11.38 -5.99
CA SER A 186 -18.66 12.13 -6.71
C SER A 186 -19.35 11.25 -7.76
N GLN A 187 -20.44 11.75 -8.36
CA GLN A 187 -21.14 11.09 -9.47
C GLN A 187 -20.20 10.76 -10.63
N THR A 188 -19.29 11.68 -10.96
CA THR A 188 -18.38 11.54 -12.09
C THR A 188 -17.05 11.02 -11.59
N GLN A 189 -16.65 9.85 -12.07
CA GLN A 189 -15.40 9.19 -11.71
C GLN A 189 -14.67 8.79 -12.98
N VAL A 190 -13.34 8.85 -12.93
CA VAL A 190 -12.48 8.38 -14.00
C VAL A 190 -11.72 7.18 -13.45
N LEU A 191 -11.94 6.02 -14.05
CA LEU A 191 -11.10 4.86 -13.81
C LEU A 191 -9.89 4.96 -14.74
N HIS A 192 -8.72 5.01 -14.15
CA HIS A 192 -7.46 4.92 -14.86
C HIS A 192 -6.68 3.78 -14.23
N GLU A 193 -6.18 2.88 -15.06
CA GLU A 193 -5.19 1.89 -14.66
C GLU A 193 -3.82 2.52 -14.89
N PRO A 194 -3.18 3.12 -13.85
CA PRO A 194 -1.82 3.58 -14.01
C PRO A 194 -0.94 2.37 -14.28
N LEU A 195 -0.33 2.34 -15.47
CA LEU A 195 0.83 1.49 -15.69
C LEU A 195 1.86 1.93 -14.67
N ILE A 196 2.28 1.01 -13.79
CA ILE A 196 3.52 1.18 -13.04
C ILE A 196 4.64 0.90 -14.06
N ASP A 197 4.80 1.83 -15.01
CA ASP A 197 5.75 1.74 -16.15
C ASP A 197 7.16 2.17 -15.73
N GLU A 198 7.24 2.86 -14.59
CA GLU A 198 8.51 3.20 -13.95
C GLU A 198 8.91 2.06 -13.02
N ASP A 199 10.13 1.54 -13.19
CA ASP A 199 10.82 0.78 -12.14
C ASP A 199 10.60 1.55 -10.83
N PRO A 200 9.89 0.99 -9.82
CA PRO A 200 9.55 1.70 -8.60
C PRO A 200 10.81 2.39 -8.08
N VAL A 201 10.74 3.65 -7.63
CA VAL A 201 11.92 4.38 -7.15
C VAL A 201 12.60 3.55 -6.07
N PHE A 202 13.63 2.82 -6.49
CA PHE A 202 14.13 1.71 -5.75
C PHE A 202 15.29 2.21 -4.87
N ILE A 203 14.96 2.64 -3.67
CA ILE A 203 15.88 3.15 -2.64
C ILE A 203 16.81 2.04 -2.14
N ALA A 204 17.85 1.71 -2.91
CA ALA A 204 18.93 0.84 -2.44
C ALA A 204 19.87 1.60 -1.47
N THR A 205 20.20 1.00 -0.33
CA THR A 205 21.31 1.46 0.51
C THR A 205 22.63 1.25 -0.21
N CYS A 206 23.50 2.27 -0.16
CA CYS A 206 24.80 2.33 -0.83
C CYS A 206 25.85 1.28 -0.39
N THR A 207 25.48 0.28 0.41
CA THR A 207 26.42 -0.70 0.97
C THR A 207 26.91 -1.74 -0.05
N GLU A 208 26.18 -2.00 -1.16
CA GLU A 208 26.62 -2.94 -2.21
C GLU A 208 27.47 -2.30 -3.33
N ARG A 209 27.67 -0.97 -3.31
CA ARG A 209 28.31 -0.24 -4.41
C ARG A 209 29.74 -0.73 -4.70
N GLU A 210 30.47 -1.21 -3.68
CA GLU A 210 31.84 -1.69 -3.85
C GLU A 210 31.97 -3.12 -4.39
N LEU A 211 30.97 -3.97 -4.20
CA LEU A 211 30.96 -5.30 -4.80
C LEU A 211 30.70 -5.25 -6.31
N ARG A 212 29.98 -4.22 -6.79
CA ARG A 212 29.62 -4.06 -8.20
C ARG A 212 30.69 -3.39 -9.05
N LYS A 213 31.58 -2.56 -8.47
CA LYS A 213 32.69 -1.94 -9.24
C LYS A 213 33.64 -2.98 -9.85
N ARG A 214 33.82 -4.14 -9.21
CA ARG A 214 34.67 -5.23 -9.75
C ARG A 214 34.11 -5.91 -11.00
N LYS A 215 32.81 -5.77 -11.29
CA LYS A 215 32.16 -6.34 -12.50
C LYS A 215 32.00 -5.34 -13.64
N LYS A 216 32.25 -4.04 -13.39
CA LYS A 216 31.95 -2.95 -14.34
C LYS A 216 33.04 -2.76 -15.41
N THR A 217 34.22 -3.37 -15.27
CA THR A 217 35.32 -3.18 -16.22
C THR A 217 35.14 -3.95 -17.55
N GLU A 218 34.08 -4.74 -17.71
CA GLU A 218 33.91 -5.63 -18.87
C GLU A 218 32.87 -5.13 -19.89
N ILE A 219 32.02 -4.15 -19.56
CA ILE A 219 30.95 -3.69 -20.45
C ILE A 219 31.02 -2.17 -20.59
N GLN A 220 31.99 -1.69 -21.37
CA GLN A 220 32.04 -0.31 -21.85
C GLN A 220 32.11 -0.32 -23.38
N SER A 221 30.95 -0.27 -24.04
CA SER A 221 30.76 0.59 -25.21
C SER A 221 29.27 0.72 -25.53
N LEU A 222 28.88 1.93 -25.92
CA LEU A 222 27.57 2.36 -26.43
C LEU A 222 26.51 2.76 -25.38
N GLY A 223 26.24 4.07 -25.37
CA GLY A 223 25.00 4.65 -24.87
C GLY A 223 25.06 5.11 -23.41
N THR A 224 24.83 6.40 -23.17
CA THR A 224 24.59 6.99 -21.86
C THR A 224 23.46 6.24 -21.14
N PRO A 225 23.73 5.58 -20.02
CA PRO A 225 22.70 4.87 -19.28
C PRO A 225 22.23 5.71 -18.09
N VAL A 226 20.97 6.12 -18.13
CA VAL A 226 20.22 6.52 -16.94
C VAL A 226 19.96 5.23 -16.16
N PHE A 227 20.77 4.97 -15.13
CA PHE A 227 20.66 3.77 -14.30
C PHE A 227 19.88 4.08 -13.02
N ILE A 228 18.58 3.77 -13.03
CA ILE A 228 17.78 3.66 -11.80
C ILE A 228 17.97 2.23 -11.29
N ASN A 229 18.62 2.08 -10.13
CA ASN A 229 19.06 0.80 -9.61
C ASN A 229 17.92 0.04 -8.90
N ARG A 230 17.46 -1.03 -9.54
CA ARG A 230 16.87 -2.27 -9.02
C ARG A 230 16.93 -2.46 -7.48
N PHE A 231 15.77 -2.56 -6.81
CA PHE A 231 15.70 -3.22 -5.50
C PHE A 231 15.90 -4.72 -5.73
N TYR A 232 16.78 -5.29 -4.93
CA TYR A 232 16.75 -6.70 -4.58
C TYR A 232 16.37 -6.74 -3.11
N MET A 233 15.11 -7.02 -2.80
CA MET A 233 14.81 -7.75 -1.58
C MET A 233 15.19 -9.19 -1.93
N PRO A 234 16.38 -9.70 -1.58
CA PRO A 234 16.60 -11.12 -1.72
C PRO A 234 15.44 -11.80 -1.00
N ASP A 235 14.81 -12.78 -1.64
CA ASP A 235 13.95 -13.73 -0.98
C ASP A 235 14.75 -14.43 0.13
N LEU A 236 14.85 -13.76 1.29
CA LEU A 236 15.40 -14.28 2.52
C LEU A 236 14.27 -14.82 3.40
N CYS A 237 13.22 -15.36 2.75
CA CYS A 237 12.46 -16.46 3.28
C CYS A 237 12.91 -17.78 2.61
N PRO A 238 14.02 -18.42 3.06
CA PRO A 238 14.36 -19.75 2.56
C PRO A 238 13.41 -20.87 3.04
N SER A 239 12.22 -20.56 3.54
CA SER A 239 11.18 -21.58 3.78
C SER A 239 10.33 -21.86 2.54
N GLU A 240 10.44 -21.06 1.47
CA GLU A 240 9.70 -21.26 0.22
C GLU A 240 10.57 -21.78 -0.94
N ARG A 241 11.84 -22.13 -0.67
CA ARG A 241 12.64 -22.98 -1.57
C ARG A 241 12.46 -24.45 -1.18
N LYS A 242 11.37 -25.04 -1.67
CA LYS A 242 11.28 -26.48 -1.94
C LYS A 242 11.02 -26.66 -3.42
#